data_AF-A0AAV8YSY9-F1
#
_entry.id   AF-A0AAV8YSY9-F1
#
_cell.length_a   1.000
_cell.length_b   1.000
_cell.length_c   1.000
_cell.angle_alpha   90.00
_cell.angle_beta   90.00
_cell.angle_gamma   90.00
#
_symmetry.space_group_name_H-M   'P 1'
#
loop_
_entity.id
_entity.type
_entity.pdbx_description
1 polymer ?
#
loop_
_entity_poly.entity_id
_entity_poly.type
_entity_poly.pdbx_seq_one_letter_code
_entity_poly.pdbx_strand_id
1 'polypeptide(L)'
;MLRCLETNSTLEEFCLKETDVTEDLVKSYKDEPEKEPTEDIYCYVHCIFTNMGLIDEEGNVVVKAFMEIMPNVEEECLKKAPKIQECNDMASLKNCSI
;
A
#
# COMPACT_ATOMS: atom_id res chain seq x y z
N MET A 1 1.55 15.70 -0.53
CA MET A 1 2.60 15.97 0.47
C MET A 1 2.64 14.75 1.39
N LEU A 2 3.83 14.19 1.68
CA LEU A 2 3.96 13.00 2.54
C LEU A 2 3.54 13.37 3.98
N ARG A 3 2.47 12.77 4.51
CA ARG A 3 1.95 13.13 5.85
C ARG A 3 2.90 12.72 6.97
N CYS A 4 3.71 11.68 6.76
CA CYS A 4 4.76 11.27 7.70
C CYS A 4 5.84 12.35 7.94
N LEU A 5 6.04 13.29 7.00
CA LEU A 5 6.95 14.42 7.21
C LEU A 5 6.40 15.42 8.24
N GLU A 6 5.08 15.50 8.40
CA GLU A 6 4.42 16.38 9.37
C GLU A 6 4.62 15.88 10.81
N THR A 7 4.83 14.57 10.99
CA THR A 7 5.01 13.92 12.29
C THR A 7 6.47 13.64 12.65
N ASN A 8 7.43 14.00 11.78
CA ASN A 8 8.86 13.71 11.94
C ASN A 8 9.14 12.22 12.27
N SER A 9 8.39 11.33 11.63
CA SER A 9 8.52 9.88 11.76
C SER A 9 8.84 9.26 10.40
N THR A 10 9.39 8.07 10.40
CA THR A 10 9.48 7.30 9.16
C THR A 10 8.08 6.98 8.64
N LEU A 11 7.99 6.66 7.35
CA LEU A 11 6.72 6.25 6.73
C LEU A 11 6.18 4.95 7.37
N GLU A 12 7.07 4.01 7.70
CA GLU A 12 6.72 2.77 8.41
C GLU A 12 6.15 3.07 9.81
N GLU A 13 6.84 3.83 10.65
CA GLU A 13 6.34 4.22 11.98
C GLU A 13 5.00 4.97 11.93
N PHE A 14 4.85 5.86 10.95
CA PHE A 14 3.60 6.60 10.74
C PHE A 14 2.45 5.63 10.45
N CYS A 15 2.62 4.73 9.48
CA CYS A 15 1.55 3.82 9.10
C CYS A 15 1.27 2.75 10.14
N LEU A 16 2.28 2.26 10.88
CA LEU A 16 2.06 1.38 12.04
C LEU A 16 1.13 2.05 13.06
N LYS A 17 1.38 3.33 13.38
CA LYS A 17 0.58 4.09 14.33
C LYS A 17 -0.82 4.43 13.80
N GLU A 18 -0.92 4.85 12.55
CA GLU A 18 -2.19 5.25 11.92
C GLU A 18 -3.16 4.07 11.82
N THR A 19 -2.64 2.86 11.57
CA THR A 19 -3.48 1.66 11.39
C THR A 19 -3.55 0.77 12.63
N ASP A 20 -2.94 1.18 13.74
CA ASP A 20 -2.82 0.38 14.99
C ASP A 20 -2.22 -1.02 14.76
N VAL A 21 -1.30 -1.13 13.79
CA VAL A 21 -0.63 -2.38 13.42
C VAL A 21 0.70 -2.49 14.14
N THR A 22 1.04 -3.70 14.60
CA THR A 22 2.33 -3.97 15.24
C THR A 22 3.43 -4.26 14.22
N GLU A 23 4.66 -3.90 14.56
CA GLU A 23 5.84 -4.23 13.76
C GLU A 23 5.99 -5.75 13.58
N ASP A 24 5.69 -6.54 14.61
CA ASP A 24 5.73 -8.00 14.56
C ASP A 24 4.73 -8.58 13.55
N LEU A 25 3.53 -7.99 13.43
CA LEU A 25 2.55 -8.42 12.44
C LEU A 25 3.09 -8.14 11.03
N VAL A 26 3.55 -6.93 10.75
CA VAL A 26 4.15 -6.58 9.44
C VAL A 26 5.34 -7.48 9.12
N LYS A 27 6.21 -7.73 10.10
CA LYS A 27 7.37 -8.61 9.94
C LYS A 27 6.95 -10.04 9.58
N SER A 28 5.90 -10.57 10.22
CA SER A 28 5.40 -11.91 9.87
C SER A 28 4.98 -12.04 8.40
N TYR A 29 4.49 -10.96 7.79
CA TYR A 29 4.14 -10.93 6.37
C TYR A 29 5.34 -10.68 5.45
N LYS A 30 6.35 -9.96 5.92
CA LYS A 30 7.64 -9.82 5.21
C LYS A 30 8.36 -11.18 5.16
N ASP A 31 8.30 -11.94 6.24
CA ASP A 31 8.95 -13.26 6.36
C ASP A 31 8.16 -14.36 5.62
N GLU A 32 6.83 -14.23 5.54
CA GLU A 32 5.92 -15.18 4.86
C GLU A 32 5.02 -14.48 3.83
N PRO A 33 5.55 -14.03 2.68
CA PRO A 33 4.81 -13.23 1.69
C PRO A 33 3.67 -13.98 0.99
N GLU A 34 3.68 -15.31 1.04
CA GLU A 34 2.63 -16.19 0.51
C GLU A 34 1.38 -16.23 1.41
N LYS A 35 1.50 -15.77 2.66
CA LYS A 35 0.40 -15.74 3.63
C LYS A 35 -0.67 -14.76 3.17
N GLU A 36 -1.94 -15.18 3.26
CA GLU A 36 -3.06 -14.29 2.93
C GLU A 36 -3.05 -13.04 3.85
N PRO A 37 -3.00 -11.82 3.28
CA PRO A 37 -3.05 -10.60 4.07
C PRO A 37 -4.35 -10.47 4.85
N THR A 38 -4.25 -10.05 6.10
CA THR A 38 -5.40 -9.60 6.89
C THR A 38 -5.81 -8.18 6.48
N GLU A 39 -7.02 -7.78 6.87
CA GLU A 39 -7.51 -6.40 6.73
C GLU A 39 -6.53 -5.38 7.33
N ASP A 40 -5.97 -5.68 8.50
CA ASP A 40 -4.95 -4.84 9.15
C ASP A 40 -3.73 -4.57 8.26
N ILE A 41 -3.23 -5.62 7.60
CA ILE A 41 -2.11 -5.47 6.65
C ILE A 41 -2.54 -4.69 5.41
N TYR A 42 -3.74 -4.93 4.91
CA TYR A 42 -4.27 -4.13 3.81
C TYR A 42 -4.36 -2.65 4.18
N CYS A 43 -4.80 -2.31 5.40
CA CYS A 43 -4.80 -0.93 5.88
C CYS A 43 -3.38 -0.36 5.95
N TYR A 44 -2.43 -1.12 6.49
CA TYR A 44 -1.04 -0.70 6.56
C TYR A 44 -0.48 -0.40 5.16
N VAL A 45 -0.65 -1.30 4.18
CA VAL A 45 -0.16 -1.10 2.80
C VAL A 45 -0.90 0.04 2.12
N HIS A 46 -2.21 0.19 2.33
CA HIS A 46 -2.99 1.31 1.84
C HIS A 46 -2.44 2.65 2.34
N CYS A 47 -2.09 2.75 3.63
CA CYS A 47 -1.45 3.93 4.21
C CYS A 47 -0.12 4.24 3.53
N ILE A 48 0.74 3.24 3.33
CA ILE A 48 2.05 3.39 2.67
C ILE A 48 1.84 3.93 1.25
N PHE A 49 0.98 3.29 0.46
CA PHE A 49 0.79 3.63 -0.95
C PHE A 49 0.17 5.03 -1.13
N THR A 50 -0.80 5.39 -0.29
CA THR A 50 -1.39 6.73 -0.30
C THR A 50 -0.35 7.80 0.02
N ASN A 51 0.48 7.58 1.05
CA ASN A 51 1.52 8.54 1.43
C ASN A 51 2.62 8.68 0.38
N MET A 52 2.99 7.59 -0.29
CA MET A 52 3.95 7.60 -1.40
C MET A 52 3.38 8.23 -2.68
N GLY A 53 2.09 8.58 -2.71
CA GLY A 53 1.42 9.10 -3.92
C GLY A 53 1.22 8.05 -5.00
N LEU A 54 1.23 6.77 -4.62
CA LEU A 54 0.92 5.64 -5.48
C LEU A 54 -0.60 5.47 -5.65
N ILE A 55 -1.35 5.89 -4.65
CA ILE A 55 -2.82 6.02 -4.68
C ILE A 55 -3.13 7.49 -4.41
N ASP A 56 -3.98 8.10 -5.23
CA ASP A 56 -4.40 9.50 -5.05
C ASP A 56 -5.54 9.64 -4.03
N GLU A 57 -5.93 10.88 -3.73
CA GLU A 57 -6.97 11.18 -2.73
C GLU A 57 -8.37 10.67 -3.12
N GLU A 58 -8.58 10.32 -4.39
CA GLU A 58 -9.84 9.74 -4.87
C GLU A 58 -9.80 8.20 -4.92
N GLY A 59 -8.69 7.60 -4.49
CA GLY A 59 -8.46 6.15 -4.51
C GLY A 59 -7.96 5.62 -5.85
N ASN A 60 -7.55 6.47 -6.81
CA ASN A 60 -7.04 5.98 -8.09
C ASN A 60 -5.57 5.57 -7.96
N VAL A 61 -5.22 4.47 -8.62
CA VAL A 61 -3.83 4.04 -8.80
C VAL A 61 -3.09 5.02 -9.73
N VAL A 62 -2.02 5.63 -9.23
CA VAL A 62 -1.15 6.52 -10.00
C VAL A 62 -0.13 5.67 -10.76
N VAL A 63 -0.56 5.11 -11.90
CA VAL A 63 0.21 4.14 -12.70
C VAL A 63 1.66 4.58 -12.94
N LYS A 64 1.88 5.85 -13.30
CA LYS A 64 3.23 6.37 -13.53
C LYS A 64 4.12 6.27 -12.29
N ALA A 65 3.61 6.66 -11.12
CA ALA A 65 4.37 6.59 -9.87
C ALA A 65 4.63 5.14 -9.46
N PHE A 66 3.65 4.25 -9.67
CA PHE A 66 3.80 2.81 -9.48
C PHE A 66 4.92 2.24 -10.35
N MET A 67 4.96 2.55 -11.65
CA MET A 67 5.99 2.04 -12.57
C MET A 67 7.38 2.60 -12.27
N GLU A 68 7.49 3.81 -11.72
CA GLU A 68 8.78 4.38 -11.28
C GLU A 68 9.35 3.64 -10.06
N ILE A 69 8.49 3.12 -9.17
CA ILE A 69 8.89 2.44 -7.92
C ILE A 69 8.97 0.91 -8.08
N MET A 70 8.03 0.33 -8.84
CA MET A 70 7.87 -1.10 -9.09
C MET A 70 7.76 -1.36 -10.60
N PRO A 71 8.89 -1.26 -11.35
CA PRO A 71 8.89 -1.33 -12.81
C PRO A 71 8.51 -2.69 -13.40
N ASN A 72 8.49 -3.73 -12.56
CA ASN A 72 8.16 -5.09 -12.99
C ASN A 72 6.67 -5.41 -12.92
N VAL A 73 5.84 -4.56 -12.30
CA VAL A 73 4.38 -4.78 -12.25
C VAL A 73 3.77 -4.56 -13.64
N GLU A 74 2.78 -5.37 -13.99
CA GLU A 74 2.05 -5.21 -15.25
C GLU A 74 1.26 -3.89 -15.30
N GLU A 75 1.73 -2.93 -16.11
CA GLU A 75 1.09 -1.61 -16.29
C GLU A 75 -0.40 -1.73 -16.67
N GLU A 76 -0.75 -2.68 -17.54
CA GLU A 76 -2.13 -2.92 -17.97
C GLU A 76 -3.03 -3.44 -16.86
N CYS A 77 -2.48 -4.11 -15.84
CA CYS A 77 -3.22 -4.48 -14.64
C CYS A 77 -3.53 -3.24 -13.79
N LEU A 78 -2.51 -2.41 -13.55
CA LEU A 78 -2.65 -1.18 -12.76
C LEU A 78 -3.69 -0.21 -13.37
N LYS A 79 -3.73 -0.10 -14.71
CA LYS A 79 -4.75 0.71 -15.42
C LYS A 79 -6.19 0.20 -15.22
N LYS A 80 -6.37 -1.08 -14.91
CA LYS A 80 -7.67 -1.73 -14.71
C LYS A 80 -8.02 -1.90 -13.24
N ALA A 81 -7.11 -1.56 -12.33
CA ALA A 81 -7.38 -1.62 -10.91
C ALA A 81 -8.60 -0.74 -10.58
N PRO A 82 -9.54 -1.24 -9.76
CA PRO A 82 -10.64 -0.41 -9.28
C PRO A 82 -10.10 0.71 -8.37
N LYS A 83 -10.98 1.64 -8.02
CA LYS A 83 -10.66 2.61 -6.97
C LYS A 83 -10.43 1.88 -5.65
N ILE A 84 -9.37 2.27 -4.95
CA ILE A 84 -9.03 1.80 -3.62
C ILE A 84 -9.55 2.85 -2.62
N GLN A 85 -10.76 2.65 -2.10
CA GLN A 85 -11.37 3.58 -1.15
C GLN A 85 -11.27 3.07 0.28
N GLU A 86 -11.32 1.75 0.44
CA GLU A 86 -11.21 1.06 1.71
C GLU A 86 -9.96 0.19 1.74
N CYS A 87 -9.50 -0.16 2.94
CA CYS A 87 -8.32 -1.00 3.10
C CYS A 87 -8.44 -2.30 2.29
N ASN A 88 -9.57 -3.01 2.39
CA ASN A 88 -9.76 -4.29 1.73
C ASN A 88 -9.78 -4.22 0.20
N ASP A 89 -9.99 -3.04 -0.39
CA ASP A 89 -9.90 -2.87 -1.85
C ASP A 89 -8.47 -3.14 -2.35
N MET A 90 -7.46 -3.06 -1.47
CA MET A 90 -6.07 -3.42 -1.78
C MET A 90 -5.90 -4.85 -2.26
N ALA A 91 -6.81 -5.76 -1.88
CA ALA A 91 -6.82 -7.12 -2.41
C ALA A 91 -6.93 -7.17 -3.94
N SER A 92 -7.50 -6.14 -4.57
CA SER A 92 -7.60 -6.03 -6.02
C SER A 92 -6.23 -5.93 -6.72
N LEU A 93 -5.23 -5.34 -6.05
CA LEU A 93 -3.87 -5.19 -6.56
C LEU A 93 -3.04 -6.47 -6.44
N LYS A 94 -3.44 -7.43 -5.60
CA LYS A 94 -2.78 -8.75 -5.51
C LYS A 94 -2.79 -9.51 -6.84
N ASN A 95 -3.81 -9.25 -7.66
CA ASN A 95 -3.94 -9.86 -8.98
C ASN A 95 -3.03 -9.19 -10.03
N CYS A 96 -2.40 -8.06 -9.69
CA CYS A 96 -1.37 -7.44 -10.51
C CYS A 96 -0.04 -8.11 -10.18
N SER A 97 0.21 -9.22 -10.85
CA SER A 97 1.47 -9.97 -10.79
C SER A 97 2.67 -9.07 -11.04
N ILE A 98 3.79 -9.45 -10.42
CA ILE A 98 5.16 -9.04 -10.76
C ILE A 98 5.78 -10.11 -11.65
#